data_AF-A0A0G2DQA5-F1
#
_entry.id   AF-A0A0G2DQA5-F1
#
_cell.length_a   1.000
_cell.length_b   1.000
_cell.length_c   1.000
_cell.angle_alpha   90.00
_cell.angle_beta   90.00
_cell.angle_gamma   90.00
#
_symmetry.space_group_name_H-M   'P 1'
#
loop_
_entity.id
_entity.type
_entity.pdbx_description
1 polymer ?
#
loop_
_entity_poly.entity_id
_entity_poly.type
_entity_poly.pdbx_seq_one_letter_code
_entity_poly.pdbx_strand_id
1 'polypeptide(L)'
;MMLVQVLVLVANYVQKANKPNSGYNYLGLAKRVAVGIGLHREYSDWTVSPWQMEMRRRVWWGLVIFDTGASITFSRPIDSPTGVDVGLPRNFRDTDLTRASTHFPAEAAETTIYTSFRCQALFNLAIQDIFAALISGSYPSPEALLQLDDSRIGSWLANLPPYFNQDAVQAPKFALCHAVLHLRCRNFKIIMYRPFVIRTAVLQNRARAATAVARSQQQQQESDVDEQPSSQRTDPSSPINLAIQRCLQAAAETITVMSAFWFGEGATTNRSPMACWYGIYFVFQAVIIPIVSLRNEPQASSGRADEWRRQVRQAVRTLEDMARVNATATRCLRVIARLCGPFLLGDDGVIATEESPQTQLNELNSLLWPLDSEQFGYEAVPGDGGITDFFNQLPGFQWE
;
A
#
# COMPACT_ATOMS: atom_id res chain seq x y z
N MET A 1 13.52 16.50 -22.95
CA MET A 1 12.18 16.18 -22.41
C MET A 1 11.62 14.88 -22.97
N MET A 2 11.55 14.70 -24.28
CA MET A 2 11.00 13.49 -24.91
C MET A 2 11.64 12.19 -24.40
N LEU A 3 12.97 12.13 -24.30
CA LEU A 3 13.66 10.95 -23.77
C LEU A 3 13.21 10.58 -22.34
N VAL A 4 13.00 11.57 -21.47
CA VAL A 4 12.50 11.34 -20.10
C VAL A 4 11.11 10.70 -20.15
N GLN A 5 10.21 11.22 -21.00
CA GLN A 5 8.86 10.68 -21.16
C GLN A 5 8.90 9.24 -21.67
N VAL A 6 9.72 8.95 -22.69
CA VAL A 6 9.89 7.59 -23.23
C VAL A 6 10.39 6.64 -22.15
N LEU A 7 11.42 7.02 -21.39
CA LEU A 7 11.98 6.18 -20.33
C LEU A 7 10.96 5.89 -19.21
N VAL A 8 10.17 6.89 -18.80
CA VAL A 8 9.10 6.71 -17.81
C VAL A 8 8.02 5.76 -18.32
N LEU A 9 7.59 5.90 -19.59
CA LEU A 9 6.60 5.02 -20.20
C LEU A 9 7.12 3.58 -20.35
N VAL A 10 8.38 3.41 -20.78
CA VAL A 10 9.05 2.11 -20.86
C VAL A 10 9.15 1.48 -19.47
N ALA A 11 9.54 2.26 -18.45
CA ALA A 11 9.59 1.78 -17.08
C ALA A 11 8.24 1.25 -16.59
N ASN A 12 7.17 2.01 -16.81
CA ASN A 12 5.81 1.61 -16.46
C ASN A 12 5.35 0.36 -17.23
N TYR A 13 5.72 0.25 -18.52
CA TYR A 13 5.42 -0.94 -19.32
C TYR A 13 6.14 -2.18 -18.78
N VAL A 14 7.46 -2.13 -18.58
CA VAL A 14 8.23 -3.29 -18.13
C VAL A 14 7.87 -3.70 -16.70
N GLN A 15 7.49 -2.75 -15.83
CA GLN A 15 6.94 -3.06 -14.51
C GLN A 15 5.67 -3.92 -14.62
N LYS A 16 4.75 -3.57 -15.54
CA LYS A 16 3.51 -4.35 -15.77
C LYS A 16 3.77 -5.67 -16.48
N ALA A 17 4.86 -5.78 -17.23
CA ALA A 17 5.35 -7.01 -17.83
C ALA A 17 6.20 -7.86 -16.86
N ASN A 18 6.06 -7.65 -15.55
CA ASN A 18 6.76 -8.40 -14.49
C ASN A 18 8.30 -8.28 -14.52
N LYS A 19 8.83 -7.14 -14.99
CA LYS A 19 10.27 -6.82 -14.99
C LYS A 19 10.56 -5.55 -14.18
N PRO A 20 10.29 -5.53 -12.87
CA PRO A 20 10.38 -4.32 -12.07
C PRO A 20 11.79 -3.77 -11.90
N ASN A 21 12.81 -4.64 -11.84
CA ASN A 21 14.22 -4.21 -11.77
C ASN A 21 14.64 -3.43 -13.02
N SER A 22 14.21 -3.89 -14.19
CA SER A 22 14.38 -3.13 -15.43
C SER A 22 13.65 -1.80 -15.36
N GLY A 23 12.41 -1.80 -14.86
CA GLY A 23 11.61 -0.57 -14.68
C GLY A 23 12.31 0.46 -13.79
N TYR A 24 12.87 0.02 -12.67
CA TYR A 24 13.66 0.86 -11.78
C TYR A 24 14.88 1.46 -12.48
N ASN A 25 15.64 0.67 -13.24
CA ASN A 25 16.80 1.18 -13.96
C ASN A 25 16.41 2.23 -15.01
N TYR A 26 15.27 2.04 -15.70
CA TYR A 26 14.75 3.05 -16.63
C TYR A 26 14.28 4.33 -15.92
N LEU A 27 13.66 4.23 -14.73
CA LEU A 27 13.30 5.40 -13.91
C LEU A 27 14.55 6.15 -13.43
N GLY A 28 15.57 5.43 -12.94
CA GLY A 28 16.85 6.02 -12.55
C GLY A 28 17.55 6.72 -13.72
N LEU A 29 17.52 6.13 -14.92
CA LEU A 29 18.04 6.80 -16.12
C LEU A 29 17.21 8.04 -16.48
N ALA A 30 15.88 7.95 -16.44
CA ALA A 30 14.98 9.07 -16.69
C ALA A 30 15.25 10.23 -15.73
N LYS A 31 15.50 9.92 -14.44
CA LYS A 31 15.87 10.88 -13.41
C LYS A 31 17.19 11.57 -13.71
N ARG A 32 18.26 10.81 -14.02
CA ARG A 32 19.56 11.40 -14.38
C ARG A 32 19.45 12.31 -15.61
N VAL A 33 18.72 11.90 -16.64
CA VAL A 33 18.46 12.72 -17.83
C VAL A 33 17.66 13.98 -17.45
N ALA A 34 16.60 13.84 -16.65
CA ALA A 34 15.76 14.97 -16.22
C ALA A 34 16.56 16.00 -15.41
N VAL A 35 17.40 15.54 -14.47
CA VAL A 35 18.28 16.40 -13.68
C VAL A 35 19.34 17.06 -14.57
N GLY A 36 19.98 16.31 -15.47
CA GLY A 36 20.99 16.82 -16.39
C GLY A 36 20.50 17.92 -17.34
N ILE A 37 19.23 17.89 -17.75
CA ILE A 37 18.61 18.97 -18.55
C ILE A 37 17.87 20.02 -17.69
N GLY A 38 18.03 19.98 -16.37
CA GLY A 38 17.51 20.98 -15.43
C GLY A 38 15.99 20.94 -15.20
N LEU A 39 15.29 19.81 -15.42
CA LEU A 39 13.84 19.73 -15.19
C LEU A 39 13.43 19.91 -13.72
N HIS A 40 14.36 19.70 -12.79
CA HIS A 40 14.18 19.85 -11.34
C HIS A 40 14.27 21.30 -10.85
N ARG A 41 14.51 22.27 -11.74
CA ARG A 41 14.62 23.68 -11.41
C ARG A 41 13.65 24.52 -12.23
N GLU A 42 13.09 25.52 -11.56
CA GLU A 42 12.26 26.55 -12.15
C GLU A 42 12.74 27.89 -11.59
N TYR A 43 13.21 28.79 -12.46
CA TYR A 43 13.74 30.10 -12.07
C TYR A 43 12.76 31.20 -12.47
N SER A 44 12.65 32.25 -11.65
CA SER A 44 11.77 33.41 -11.89
C SER A 44 12.11 34.14 -13.19
N ASP A 45 13.38 34.15 -13.59
CA ASP A 45 13.89 35.00 -14.67
C ASP A 45 13.87 34.29 -16.03
N TRP A 46 13.29 33.09 -16.10
CA TRP A 46 13.21 32.32 -17.33
C TRP A 46 12.19 32.93 -18.31
N THR A 47 12.65 33.25 -19.51
CA THR A 47 11.83 33.67 -20.66
C THR A 47 11.14 32.48 -21.35
N VAL A 48 10.59 31.56 -20.56
CA VAL A 48 9.92 30.35 -21.05
C VAL A 48 8.42 30.62 -21.14
N SER A 49 7.79 30.24 -22.25
CA SER A 49 6.34 30.39 -22.39
C SER A 49 5.56 29.61 -21.31
N PRO A 50 4.38 30.07 -20.89
CA PRO A 50 3.53 29.35 -19.93
C PRO A 50 3.29 27.88 -20.29
N TRP A 51 3.08 27.59 -21.57
CA TRP A 51 2.90 26.23 -22.05
C TRP A 51 4.15 25.37 -21.86
N GLN A 52 5.32 25.87 -22.27
CA GLN A 52 6.57 25.14 -22.08
C GLN A 52 6.88 24.90 -20.60
N MET A 53 6.63 25.91 -19.75
CA MET A 53 6.84 25.78 -18.31
C MET A 53 5.95 24.68 -17.73
N GLU A 54 4.67 24.67 -18.06
CA GLU A 54 3.73 23.66 -17.59
C GLU A 54 4.09 22.25 -18.12
N MET A 55 4.56 22.13 -19.37
CA MET A 55 5.06 20.85 -19.88
C MET A 55 6.26 20.35 -19.08
N ARG A 56 7.18 21.23 -18.66
CA ARG A 56 8.33 20.86 -17.82
C ARG A 56 7.88 20.37 -16.45
N ARG A 57 6.97 21.09 -15.79
CA ARG A 57 6.37 20.67 -14.51
C ARG A 57 5.73 19.30 -14.62
N ARG A 58 4.94 19.06 -15.67
CA ARG A 58 4.28 17.77 -15.91
C ARG A 58 5.27 16.64 -16.16
N VAL A 59 6.34 16.86 -16.91
CA VAL A 59 7.35 15.80 -17.11
C VAL A 59 8.09 15.48 -15.80
N TRP A 60 8.46 16.51 -15.03
CA TRP A 60 9.14 16.33 -13.75
C TRP A 60 8.29 15.59 -12.73
N TRP A 61 7.09 16.09 -12.45
CA TRP A 61 6.19 15.48 -11.47
C TRP A 61 5.69 14.11 -11.91
N GLY A 62 5.60 13.87 -13.22
CA GLY A 62 5.21 12.56 -13.75
C GLY A 62 6.27 11.53 -13.45
N LEU A 63 7.54 11.87 -13.69
CA LEU A 63 8.67 11.07 -13.27
C LEU A 63 8.64 10.80 -11.76
N VAL A 64 8.48 11.85 -10.93
CA VAL A 64 8.42 11.70 -9.46
C VAL A 64 7.29 10.76 -9.03
N ILE A 65 6.10 10.87 -9.63
CA ILE A 65 4.96 10.00 -9.32
C ILE A 65 5.26 8.52 -9.60
N PHE A 66 5.84 8.22 -10.76
CA PHE A 66 6.19 6.84 -11.11
C PHE A 66 7.35 6.31 -10.25
N ASP A 67 8.36 7.14 -10.00
CA ASP A 67 9.53 6.79 -9.20
C ASP A 67 9.15 6.51 -7.74
N THR A 68 8.45 7.43 -7.08
CA THR A 68 7.93 7.22 -5.71
C THR A 68 7.01 6.01 -5.63
N GLY A 69 6.11 5.83 -6.61
CA GLY A 69 5.21 4.67 -6.65
C GLY A 69 5.98 3.35 -6.75
N ALA A 70 7.02 3.30 -7.57
CA ALA A 70 7.91 2.15 -7.65
C ALA A 70 8.67 1.98 -6.33
N SER A 71 9.32 3.01 -5.79
CA SER A 71 10.08 2.94 -4.54
C SER A 71 9.27 2.43 -3.35
N ILE A 72 8.03 2.90 -3.17
CA ILE A 72 7.12 2.39 -2.13
C ILE A 72 6.79 0.92 -2.35
N THR A 73 6.52 0.55 -3.60
CA THR A 73 6.26 -0.83 -3.95
C THR A 73 7.50 -1.66 -3.58
N PHE A 74 8.66 -1.34 -4.15
CA PHE A 74 9.91 -2.10 -4.04
C PHE A 74 10.74 -1.84 -2.79
N SER A 75 10.16 -1.20 -1.77
CA SER A 75 10.82 -0.83 -0.51
C SER A 75 12.20 -0.19 -0.73
N ARG A 76 12.32 0.65 -1.76
CA ARG A 76 13.57 1.34 -2.11
C ARG A 76 13.55 2.75 -1.59
N PRO A 77 14.69 3.34 -1.20
CA PRO A 77 14.75 4.75 -0.85
C PRO A 77 14.14 5.66 -1.92
N ILE A 78 13.48 6.72 -1.47
CA ILE A 78 13.05 7.83 -2.31
C ILE A 78 14.12 8.93 -2.18
N ASP A 79 14.53 9.50 -3.32
CA ASP A 79 15.44 10.64 -3.32
C ASP A 79 14.83 11.84 -2.57
N SER A 80 15.65 12.53 -1.77
CA SER A 80 15.23 13.77 -1.11
C SER A 80 14.80 14.84 -2.14
N PRO A 81 13.74 15.63 -1.88
CA PRO A 81 13.39 16.77 -2.71
C PRO A 81 14.36 17.96 -2.54
N THR A 82 15.40 17.86 -1.72
CA THR A 82 16.40 18.93 -1.55
C THR A 82 16.95 19.38 -2.89
N GLY A 83 16.85 20.68 -3.18
CA GLY A 83 17.31 21.26 -4.45
C GLY A 83 16.33 21.12 -5.62
N VAL A 84 15.07 20.77 -5.35
CA VAL A 84 13.98 20.75 -6.34
C VAL A 84 13.10 21.99 -6.15
N ASP A 85 13.08 22.87 -7.15
CA ASP A 85 12.35 24.16 -7.10
C ASP A 85 11.12 24.18 -8.02
N VAL A 86 10.76 23.04 -8.62
CA VAL A 86 9.70 22.95 -9.63
C VAL A 86 8.32 23.14 -9.01
N GLY A 87 7.56 24.09 -9.53
CA GLY A 87 6.17 24.28 -9.12
C GLY A 87 5.29 23.07 -9.42
N LEU A 88 4.22 22.89 -8.62
CA LEU A 88 3.24 21.84 -8.87
C LEU A 88 2.52 22.06 -10.22
N PRO A 89 2.14 20.98 -10.93
CA PRO A 89 1.34 21.06 -12.16
C PRO A 89 -0.01 21.71 -11.88
N ARG A 90 -0.48 22.58 -12.76
CA ARG A 90 -1.74 23.32 -12.59
C ARG A 90 -2.91 22.59 -13.25
N ASN A 91 -4.10 22.74 -12.66
CA ASN A 91 -5.32 22.09 -13.12
C ASN A 91 -5.96 22.84 -14.30
N PHE A 92 -5.38 22.74 -15.49
CA PHE A 92 -5.93 23.37 -16.70
C PHE A 92 -6.77 22.41 -17.54
N ARG A 93 -7.74 22.91 -18.30
CA ARG A 93 -8.27 22.13 -19.43
C ARG A 93 -7.22 22.09 -20.53
N ASP A 94 -7.21 21.02 -21.33
CA ASP A 94 -6.27 20.88 -22.45
C ASP A 94 -6.39 22.02 -23.47
N THR A 95 -7.58 22.59 -23.59
CA THR A 95 -7.89 23.71 -24.49
C THR A 95 -7.44 25.06 -23.97
N ASP A 96 -7.25 25.20 -22.65
CA ASP A 96 -7.06 26.51 -22.02
C ASP A 96 -5.60 26.98 -22.09
N LEU A 97 -4.65 26.04 -22.16
CA LEU A 97 -3.21 26.33 -22.26
C LEU A 97 -2.63 25.81 -23.58
N THR A 98 -2.30 26.71 -24.50
CA THR A 98 -1.77 26.37 -25.82
C THR A 98 -0.37 26.96 -26.03
N ARG A 99 0.32 26.55 -27.10
CA ARG A 99 1.64 27.11 -27.46
C ARG A 99 1.62 28.63 -27.72
N ALA A 100 0.45 29.20 -28.03
CA ALA A 100 0.28 30.63 -28.26
C ALA A 100 -0.01 31.44 -26.99
N SER A 101 -0.25 30.78 -25.85
CA SER A 101 -0.55 31.46 -24.59
C SER A 101 0.65 32.28 -24.11
N THR A 102 0.43 33.57 -23.88
CA THR A 102 1.43 34.51 -23.32
C THR A 102 1.37 34.60 -21.78
N HIS A 103 0.24 34.20 -21.19
CA HIS A 103 0.03 34.16 -19.75
C HIS A 103 -0.61 32.83 -19.33
N PHE A 104 -0.49 32.47 -18.05
CA PHE A 104 -1.21 31.32 -17.50
C PHE A 104 -2.71 31.63 -17.44
N PRO A 105 -3.58 30.72 -17.92
CA PRO A 105 -5.02 30.86 -17.73
C PRO A 105 -5.41 30.60 -16.26
N ALA A 106 -6.68 30.84 -15.93
CA ALA A 106 -7.23 30.43 -14.65
C ALA A 106 -7.27 28.89 -14.55
N GLU A 107 -7.05 28.35 -13.34
CA GLU A 107 -7.22 26.91 -13.10
C GLU A 107 -8.70 26.53 -13.13
N ALA A 108 -9.00 25.35 -13.68
CA ALA A 108 -10.33 24.81 -13.75
C ALA A 108 -10.82 24.40 -12.35
N ALA A 109 -12.05 24.78 -12.01
CA ALA A 109 -12.72 24.39 -10.76
C ALA A 109 -13.49 23.06 -10.90
N GLU A 110 -13.00 22.16 -11.76
CA GLU A 110 -13.60 20.86 -12.05
C GLU A 110 -12.52 19.79 -12.29
N THR A 111 -12.92 18.52 -12.37
CA THR A 111 -12.01 17.43 -12.69
C THR A 111 -11.49 17.54 -14.13
N THR A 112 -10.17 17.61 -14.26
CA THR A 112 -9.44 17.50 -15.52
C THR A 112 -8.50 16.29 -15.48
N ILE A 113 -7.85 15.97 -16.61
CA ILE A 113 -6.83 14.91 -16.64
C ILE A 113 -5.63 15.20 -15.73
N TYR A 114 -5.41 16.46 -15.34
CA TYR A 114 -4.33 16.88 -14.44
C TYR A 114 -4.73 16.94 -12.97
N THR A 115 -6.02 16.80 -12.64
CA THR A 115 -6.48 16.83 -11.25
C THR A 115 -5.86 15.69 -10.45
N SER A 116 -6.01 14.43 -10.91
CA SER A 116 -5.38 13.29 -10.25
C SER A 116 -3.87 13.43 -10.19
N PHE A 117 -3.27 13.97 -11.24
CA PHE A 117 -1.83 14.14 -11.36
C PHE A 117 -1.28 15.10 -10.29
N ARG A 118 -1.91 16.27 -10.14
CA ARG A 118 -1.58 17.25 -9.09
C ARG A 118 -1.83 16.66 -7.69
N CYS A 119 -2.93 15.95 -7.48
CA CYS A 119 -3.24 15.32 -6.20
C CYS A 119 -2.22 14.23 -5.83
N GLN A 120 -1.74 13.43 -6.81
CA GLN A 120 -0.69 12.43 -6.60
C GLN A 120 0.66 13.07 -6.29
N ALA A 121 1.02 14.17 -6.95
CA ALA A 121 2.23 14.92 -6.63
C ALA A 121 2.23 15.45 -5.18
N LEU A 122 1.10 16.02 -4.75
CA LEU A 122 0.89 16.45 -3.37
C LEU A 122 0.91 15.29 -2.37
N PHE A 123 0.32 14.15 -2.73
CA PHE A 123 0.39 12.94 -1.90
C PHE A 123 1.83 12.50 -1.68
N ASN A 124 2.64 12.44 -2.75
CA ASN A 124 4.06 12.06 -2.65
C ASN A 124 4.85 12.98 -1.69
N LEU A 125 4.59 14.29 -1.76
CA LEU A 125 5.17 15.27 -0.83
C LEU A 125 4.73 15.03 0.62
N ALA A 126 3.48 14.60 0.84
CA ALA A 126 2.98 14.33 2.18
C ALA A 126 3.59 13.05 2.80
N ILE A 127 3.94 12.06 1.97
CA ILE A 127 4.37 10.74 2.47
C ILE A 127 5.88 10.50 2.46
N GLN A 128 6.67 11.31 1.76
CA GLN A 128 8.11 11.06 1.59
C GLN A 128 8.86 10.90 2.91
N ASP A 129 8.62 11.77 3.90
CA ASP A 129 9.32 11.75 5.18
C ASP A 129 8.86 10.57 6.03
N ILE A 130 7.57 10.24 5.94
CA ILE A 130 7.01 9.05 6.59
C ILE A 130 7.70 7.82 6.02
N PHE A 131 7.72 7.69 4.69
CA PHE A 131 8.30 6.53 4.03
C PHE A 131 9.81 6.39 4.30
N ALA A 132 10.56 7.49 4.31
CA ALA A 132 11.96 7.50 4.72
C ALA A 132 12.14 6.97 6.14
N ALA A 133 11.25 7.32 7.07
CA ALA A 133 11.27 6.78 8.43
C ALA A 133 10.90 5.29 8.47
N LEU A 134 9.95 4.82 7.64
CA LEU A 134 9.54 3.41 7.57
C LEU A 134 10.64 2.47 7.11
N ILE A 135 11.53 2.93 6.22
CA ILE A 135 12.64 2.14 5.68
C ILE A 135 13.97 2.39 6.40
N SER A 136 13.96 3.24 7.44
CA SER A 136 15.13 3.49 8.27
C SER A 136 15.36 2.35 9.28
N GLY A 137 16.54 2.30 9.90
CA GLY A 137 16.90 1.23 10.85
C GLY A 137 16.12 1.22 12.17
N SER A 138 15.27 2.22 12.43
CA SER A 138 14.36 2.24 13.59
C SER A 138 12.94 2.53 13.13
N TYR A 139 12.08 1.51 13.25
CA TYR A 139 10.68 1.70 12.89
C TYR A 139 9.99 2.71 13.83
N PRO A 140 9.21 3.66 13.31
CA PRO A 140 8.58 4.66 14.17
C PRO A 140 7.55 4.04 15.12
N SER A 141 7.39 4.65 16.29
CA SER A 141 6.39 4.20 17.27
C SER A 141 4.97 4.39 16.74
N PRO A 142 3.96 3.65 17.27
CA PRO A 142 2.57 3.85 16.89
C PRO A 142 2.12 5.30 17.04
N GLU A 143 2.49 5.95 18.15
CA GLU A 143 2.18 7.36 18.43
C GLU A 143 2.76 8.30 17.36
N ALA A 144 4.04 8.12 17.00
CA ALA A 144 4.70 8.93 15.99
C ALA A 144 4.03 8.75 14.61
N LEU A 145 3.66 7.53 14.23
CA LEU A 145 2.98 7.26 12.96
C LEU A 145 1.56 7.81 12.92
N LEU A 146 0.83 7.77 14.04
CA LEU A 146 -0.50 8.38 14.13
C LEU A 146 -0.41 9.90 13.96
N GLN A 147 0.53 10.56 14.63
CA GLN A 147 0.74 12.01 14.48
C GLN A 147 1.15 12.37 13.04
N LEU A 148 2.03 11.59 12.41
CA LEU A 148 2.42 11.79 11.01
C LEU A 148 1.27 11.54 10.03
N ASP A 149 0.47 10.47 10.22
CA ASP A 149 -0.71 10.20 9.41
C ASP A 149 -1.70 11.38 9.50
N ASP A 150 -2.04 11.82 10.70
CA ASP A 150 -3.03 12.89 10.90
C ASP A 150 -2.54 14.23 10.36
N SER A 151 -1.30 14.61 10.66
CA SER A 151 -0.74 15.91 10.26
C SER A 151 -0.38 16.00 8.77
N ARG A 152 0.03 14.89 8.13
CA ARG A 152 0.46 14.89 6.72
C ARG A 152 -0.61 14.33 5.79
N ILE A 153 -0.99 13.07 5.99
CA ILE A 153 -1.95 12.38 5.09
C ILE A 153 -3.36 12.92 5.34
N GLY A 154 -3.76 13.12 6.60
CA GLY A 154 -5.03 13.74 6.98
C GLY A 154 -5.17 15.15 6.43
N SER A 155 -4.13 15.98 6.58
CA SER A 155 -4.09 17.32 5.98
C SER A 155 -4.19 17.27 4.45
N TRP A 156 -3.47 16.35 3.80
CA TRP A 156 -3.58 16.17 2.35
C TRP A 156 -5.00 15.78 1.90
N LEU A 157 -5.63 14.82 2.59
CA LEU A 157 -7.02 14.40 2.32
C LEU A 157 -8.01 15.56 2.50
N ALA A 158 -7.87 16.35 3.56
CA ALA A 158 -8.73 17.49 3.85
C ALA A 158 -8.58 18.62 2.81
N ASN A 159 -7.42 18.74 2.19
CA ASN A 159 -7.12 19.74 1.17
C ASN A 159 -7.37 19.25 -0.27
N LEU A 160 -7.92 18.04 -0.46
CA LEU A 160 -8.35 17.61 -1.79
C LEU A 160 -9.47 18.53 -2.31
N PRO A 161 -9.47 18.90 -3.60
CA PRO A 161 -10.53 19.72 -4.15
C PRO A 161 -11.90 19.05 -3.95
N PRO A 162 -12.99 19.80 -3.65
CA PRO A 162 -14.31 19.21 -3.43
C PRO A 162 -14.81 18.33 -4.59
N TYR A 163 -14.44 18.69 -5.82
CA TYR A 163 -14.78 17.92 -7.02
C TYR A 163 -13.92 16.65 -7.24
N PHE A 164 -12.92 16.39 -6.38
CA PHE A 164 -12.03 15.23 -6.46
C PHE A 164 -11.74 14.57 -5.10
N ASN A 165 -12.49 14.93 -4.05
CA ASN A 165 -12.42 14.27 -2.75
C ASN A 165 -12.93 12.81 -2.84
N GLN A 166 -12.90 12.07 -1.74
CA GLN A 166 -13.25 10.64 -1.75
C GLN A 166 -14.65 10.35 -2.28
N ASP A 167 -15.62 11.17 -1.93
CA ASP A 167 -17.05 10.93 -2.22
C ASP A 167 -17.51 11.64 -3.52
N ALA A 168 -16.60 12.35 -4.19
CA ALA A 168 -16.90 13.07 -5.41
C ALA A 168 -17.18 12.11 -6.57
N VAL A 169 -18.38 12.22 -7.14
CA VAL A 169 -18.79 11.47 -8.34
C VAL A 169 -17.95 11.90 -9.53
N GLN A 170 -17.30 10.93 -10.17
CA GLN A 170 -16.44 11.18 -11.34
C GLN A 170 -17.09 10.71 -12.63
N ALA A 171 -16.86 11.45 -13.72
CA ALA A 171 -17.13 10.95 -15.06
C ALA A 171 -16.33 9.65 -15.33
N PRO A 172 -16.83 8.71 -16.15
CA PRO A 172 -16.18 7.41 -16.35
C PRO A 172 -14.70 7.48 -16.75
N LYS A 173 -14.32 8.49 -17.55
CA LYS A 173 -12.92 8.72 -17.97
C LYS A 173 -11.96 9.06 -16.82
N PHE A 174 -12.47 9.51 -15.67
CA PHE A 174 -11.68 9.85 -14.48
C PHE A 174 -11.83 8.83 -13.35
N ALA A 175 -12.75 7.87 -13.46
CA ALA A 175 -13.05 6.92 -12.41
C ALA A 175 -11.81 6.13 -11.96
N LEU A 176 -10.99 5.64 -12.90
CA LEU A 176 -9.80 4.85 -12.57
C LEU A 176 -8.73 5.68 -11.83
N CYS A 177 -8.42 6.90 -12.30
CA CYS A 177 -7.36 7.70 -11.67
C CYS A 177 -7.77 8.20 -10.29
N HIS A 178 -9.06 8.50 -10.10
CA HIS A 178 -9.64 8.82 -8.80
C HIS A 178 -9.58 7.62 -7.84
N ALA A 179 -10.03 6.44 -8.27
CA ALA A 179 -9.95 5.22 -7.46
C ALA A 179 -8.50 4.89 -7.08
N VAL A 180 -7.57 4.93 -8.04
CA VAL A 180 -6.14 4.64 -7.80
C VAL A 180 -5.52 5.61 -6.80
N LEU A 181 -5.87 6.90 -6.82
CA LEU A 181 -5.34 7.86 -5.85
C LEU A 181 -5.71 7.44 -4.41
N HIS A 182 -6.98 7.15 -4.19
CA HIS A 182 -7.51 6.79 -2.87
C HIS A 182 -7.05 5.39 -2.43
N LEU A 183 -6.89 4.45 -3.36
CA LEU A 183 -6.32 3.13 -3.10
C LEU A 183 -4.83 3.22 -2.73
N ARG A 184 -4.04 4.11 -3.37
CA ARG A 184 -2.65 4.37 -2.99
C ARG A 184 -2.52 4.89 -1.56
N CYS A 185 -3.38 5.83 -1.18
CA CYS A 185 -3.42 6.34 0.19
C CYS A 185 -3.68 5.21 1.20
N ARG A 186 -4.72 4.39 0.98
CA ARG A 186 -5.03 3.25 1.85
C ARG A 186 -3.91 2.22 1.89
N ASN A 187 -3.33 1.88 0.74
CA ASN A 187 -2.22 0.95 0.66
C ASN A 187 -1.00 1.45 1.46
N PHE A 188 -0.70 2.75 1.40
CA PHE A 188 0.35 3.34 2.21
C PHE A 188 0.05 3.22 3.72
N LYS A 189 -1.20 3.44 4.15
CA LYS A 189 -1.62 3.19 5.55
C LYS A 189 -1.49 1.72 5.94
N ILE A 190 -1.80 0.78 5.04
CA ILE A 190 -1.57 -0.66 5.28
C ILE A 190 -0.08 -0.91 5.49
N ILE A 191 0.81 -0.36 4.67
CA ILE A 191 2.27 -0.49 4.82
C ILE A 191 2.75 0.09 6.17
N MET A 192 2.22 1.25 6.57
CA MET A 192 2.55 1.92 7.85
C MET A 192 2.10 1.14 9.09
N TYR A 193 0.99 0.41 9.02
CA TYR A 193 0.37 -0.13 10.22
C TYR A 193 0.34 -1.67 10.29
N ARG A 194 0.55 -2.37 9.17
CA ARG A 194 0.59 -3.84 9.14
C ARG A 194 1.60 -4.47 10.13
N PRO A 195 2.76 -3.86 10.46
CA PRO A 195 3.68 -4.45 11.43
C PRO A 195 3.05 -4.63 12.80
N PHE A 196 2.21 -3.67 13.22
CA PHE A 196 1.52 -3.73 14.51
C PHE A 196 0.42 -4.80 14.54
N VAL A 197 -0.26 -5.01 13.42
CA VAL A 197 -1.26 -6.09 13.27
C VAL A 197 -0.56 -7.44 13.36
N ILE A 198 0.49 -7.66 12.55
CA ILE A 198 1.22 -8.93 12.49
C ILE A 198 1.82 -9.25 13.85
N ARG A 199 2.50 -8.27 14.46
CA ARG A 199 3.08 -8.42 15.81
C ARG A 199 2.04 -8.84 16.83
N THR A 200 0.94 -8.10 16.91
CA THR A 200 -0.09 -8.35 17.93
C THR A 200 -0.76 -9.71 17.72
N ALA A 201 -1.11 -10.05 16.48
CA ALA A 201 -1.73 -11.33 16.15
C ALA A 201 -0.82 -12.52 16.50
N VAL A 202 0.46 -12.45 16.14
CA VAL A 202 1.43 -13.53 16.38
C VAL A 202 1.75 -13.68 17.88
N LEU A 203 1.96 -12.57 18.60
CA LEU A 203 2.26 -12.61 20.04
C LEU A 203 1.07 -13.10 20.86
N GLN A 204 -0.15 -12.69 20.52
CA GLN A 204 -1.36 -13.15 21.19
C GLN A 204 -1.58 -14.66 21.01
N ASN A 205 -1.29 -15.19 19.82
CA ASN A 205 -1.37 -16.63 19.58
C ASN A 205 -0.39 -17.41 20.48
N ARG A 206 0.87 -16.94 20.60
CA ARG A 206 1.87 -17.56 21.47
C ARG A 206 1.46 -17.56 22.95
N ALA A 207 0.93 -16.46 23.45
CA ALA A 207 0.45 -16.38 24.84
C ALA A 207 -0.71 -17.34 25.11
N ARG A 208 -1.61 -17.53 24.14
CA ARG A 208 -2.71 -18.51 24.23
C ARG A 208 -2.19 -19.94 24.21
N ALA A 209 -1.26 -20.26 23.32
CA ALA A 209 -0.63 -21.58 23.24
C ALA A 209 0.11 -21.95 24.55
N ALA A 210 0.91 -21.03 25.10
CA ALA A 210 1.60 -21.24 26.38
C ALA A 210 0.61 -21.48 27.53
N THR A 211 -0.51 -20.73 27.57
CA THR A 211 -1.57 -20.91 28.57
C THR A 211 -2.27 -22.27 28.43
N ALA A 212 -2.52 -22.72 27.20
CA ALA A 212 -3.13 -24.02 26.93
C ALA A 212 -2.20 -25.18 27.38
N VAL A 213 -0.90 -25.07 27.10
CA VAL A 213 0.11 -26.02 27.57
C VAL A 213 0.16 -26.05 29.10
N ALA A 214 0.23 -24.89 29.76
CA ALA A 214 0.21 -24.80 31.22
C ALA A 214 -1.03 -25.45 31.85
N ARG A 215 -2.23 -25.24 31.27
CA ARG A 215 -3.47 -25.88 31.71
C ARG A 215 -3.46 -27.40 31.51
N SER A 216 -2.90 -27.88 30.39
CA SER A 216 -2.75 -29.33 30.13
C SER A 216 -1.76 -30.01 31.08
N GLN A 217 -0.74 -29.27 31.55
CA GLN A 217 0.24 -29.76 32.54
C GLN A 217 -0.32 -29.71 33.97
N GLN A 218 -1.14 -28.69 34.31
CA GLN A 218 -1.82 -28.59 35.61
C GLN A 218 -2.95 -29.61 35.80
N GLN A 219 -3.58 -30.10 34.73
CA GLN A 219 -4.59 -31.19 34.82
C GLN A 219 -4.02 -32.56 35.23
N GLN A 220 -2.70 -32.71 35.43
CA GLN A 220 -2.09 -33.90 36.04
C GLN A 220 -1.77 -33.75 37.55
N GLN A 221 -2.07 -32.60 38.17
CA GLN A 221 -1.89 -32.37 39.60
C GLN A 221 -3.01 -31.46 40.15
N GLU A 222 -4.12 -32.05 40.58
CA GLU A 222 -5.22 -31.31 41.23
C GLU A 222 -4.91 -31.01 42.71
N SER A 223 -4.94 -29.72 43.09
CA SER A 223 -5.62 -29.21 44.29
C SER A 223 -5.54 -27.68 44.37
N ASP A 224 -6.70 -27.04 44.42
CA ASP A 224 -7.03 -25.71 44.99
C ASP A 224 -5.95 -24.62 45.01
N VAL A 225 -6.03 -23.64 44.09
CA VAL A 225 -6.00 -22.19 44.39
C VAL A 225 -6.79 -21.45 43.32
N ASP A 226 -7.83 -20.73 43.76
CA ASP A 226 -8.68 -19.86 42.95
C ASP A 226 -7.93 -18.53 42.67
N GLU A 227 -7.14 -18.48 41.59
CA GLU A 227 -6.52 -17.24 41.13
C GLU A 227 -6.84 -17.00 39.65
N GLN A 228 -7.87 -16.18 39.42
CA GLN A 228 -8.23 -15.69 38.08
C GLN A 228 -7.04 -14.90 37.49
N PRO A 229 -6.52 -15.23 36.29
CA PRO A 229 -5.55 -14.37 35.64
C PRO A 229 -6.28 -13.10 35.22
N SER A 230 -5.90 -11.98 35.81
CA SER A 230 -6.32 -10.66 35.38
C SER A 230 -5.98 -10.49 33.91
N SER A 231 -6.99 -10.65 33.04
CA SER A 231 -6.89 -10.25 31.64
C SER A 231 -6.56 -8.76 31.65
N GLN A 232 -5.31 -8.41 31.34
CA GLN A 232 -4.93 -7.04 31.08
C GLN A 232 -5.88 -6.51 30.01
N ARG A 233 -6.89 -5.74 30.43
CA ARG A 233 -7.76 -4.97 29.55
C ARG A 233 -6.86 -3.93 28.92
N THR A 234 -6.29 -4.24 27.77
CA THR A 234 -5.58 -3.28 26.93
C THR A 234 -6.55 -2.17 26.60
N ASP A 235 -6.20 -0.94 27.00
CA ASP A 235 -7.02 0.24 26.76
C ASP A 235 -7.33 0.37 25.26
N PRO A 236 -8.61 0.38 24.83
CA PRO A 236 -8.99 0.58 23.43
C PRO A 236 -8.42 1.87 22.83
N SER A 237 -8.17 2.91 23.64
CA SER A 237 -7.54 4.16 23.22
C SER A 237 -6.02 4.13 23.14
N SER A 238 -5.38 2.99 23.44
CA SER A 238 -3.93 2.87 23.31
C SER A 238 -3.48 3.16 21.86
N PRO A 239 -2.37 3.91 21.64
CA PRO A 239 -1.86 4.22 20.30
C PRO A 239 -1.63 2.98 19.43
N ILE A 240 -1.24 1.85 20.02
CA ILE A 240 -1.07 0.59 19.29
C ILE A 240 -2.40 0.03 18.77
N ASN A 241 -3.47 0.11 19.56
CA ASN A 241 -4.79 -0.38 19.17
C ASN A 241 -5.39 0.49 18.07
N LEU A 242 -5.21 1.82 18.16
CA LEU A 242 -5.65 2.74 17.11
C LEU A 242 -4.88 2.51 15.79
N ALA A 243 -3.56 2.27 15.85
CA ALA A 243 -2.77 1.92 14.68
C ALA A 243 -3.26 0.61 14.01
N ILE A 244 -3.53 -0.42 14.82
CA ILE A 244 -4.12 -1.70 14.36
C ILE A 244 -5.48 -1.45 13.70
N GLN A 245 -6.34 -0.66 14.32
CA GLN A 245 -7.66 -0.32 13.79
C GLN A 245 -7.57 0.39 12.44
N ARG A 246 -6.66 1.38 12.29
CA ARG A 246 -6.42 2.07 11.02
C ARG A 246 -5.95 1.11 9.91
N CYS A 247 -5.11 0.12 10.25
CA CYS A 247 -4.69 -0.90 9.31
C CYS A 247 -5.86 -1.78 8.83
N LEU A 248 -6.62 -2.33 9.79
CA LEU A 248 -7.77 -3.19 9.52
C LEU A 248 -8.82 -2.46 8.68
N GLN A 249 -9.11 -1.20 9.02
CA GLN A 249 -10.04 -0.36 8.28
C GLN A 249 -9.52 -0.08 6.85
N ALA A 250 -8.25 0.32 6.70
CA ALA A 250 -7.68 0.58 5.38
C ALA A 250 -7.71 -0.67 4.48
N ALA A 251 -7.45 -1.85 5.03
CA ALA A 251 -7.56 -3.13 4.31
C ALA A 251 -9.01 -3.44 3.89
N ALA A 252 -9.96 -3.36 4.83
CA ALA A 252 -11.37 -3.62 4.59
C ALA A 252 -11.96 -2.68 3.52
N GLU A 253 -11.66 -1.38 3.61
CA GLU A 253 -12.09 -0.39 2.64
C GLU A 253 -11.42 -0.62 1.27
N THR A 254 -10.14 -0.99 1.23
CA THR A 254 -9.45 -1.29 -0.04
C THR A 254 -10.13 -2.44 -0.80
N ILE A 255 -10.45 -3.52 -0.09
CA ILE A 255 -11.17 -4.67 -0.68
C ILE A 255 -12.56 -4.24 -1.15
N THR A 256 -13.29 -3.50 -0.31
CA THR A 256 -14.66 -3.06 -0.60
C THR A 256 -14.71 -2.13 -1.81
N VAL A 257 -13.88 -1.07 -1.81
CA VAL A 257 -13.82 -0.07 -2.87
C VAL A 257 -13.36 -0.69 -4.18
N MET A 258 -12.33 -1.54 -4.17
CA MET A 258 -11.86 -2.16 -5.41
C MET A 258 -12.88 -3.15 -5.98
N SER A 259 -13.56 -3.91 -5.12
CA SER A 259 -14.64 -4.82 -5.53
C SER A 259 -15.82 -4.03 -6.12
N ALA A 260 -16.24 -2.95 -5.45
CA ALA A 260 -17.30 -2.07 -5.95
C ALA A 260 -16.92 -1.41 -7.28
N PHE A 261 -15.69 -0.93 -7.44
CA PHE A 261 -15.19 -0.37 -8.70
C PHE A 261 -15.19 -1.40 -9.84
N TRP A 262 -14.80 -2.65 -9.54
CA TRP A 262 -14.68 -3.73 -10.53
C TRP A 262 -16.03 -4.28 -11.01
N PHE A 263 -17.01 -4.35 -10.10
CA PHE A 263 -18.34 -4.92 -10.37
C PHE A 263 -19.45 -3.88 -10.56
N GLY A 264 -19.19 -2.61 -10.22
CA GLY A 264 -20.20 -1.53 -10.25
C GLY A 264 -20.60 -1.06 -11.65
N GLU A 265 -21.44 -0.03 -11.69
CA GLU A 265 -21.90 0.61 -12.91
C GLU A 265 -20.69 1.10 -13.73
N GLY A 266 -20.63 0.74 -15.02
CA GLY A 266 -19.46 0.97 -15.86
C GLY A 266 -18.40 -0.14 -15.84
N ALA A 267 -18.71 -1.35 -15.34
CA ALA A 267 -17.83 -2.51 -15.35
C ALA A 267 -17.12 -2.78 -16.70
N THR A 268 -17.79 -2.54 -17.83
CA THR A 268 -17.20 -2.72 -19.17
C THR A 268 -16.03 -1.76 -19.43
N THR A 269 -16.12 -0.52 -18.95
CA THR A 269 -15.04 0.48 -19.01
C THR A 269 -14.02 0.31 -17.89
N ASN A 270 -14.45 -0.17 -16.71
CA ASN A 270 -13.60 -0.28 -15.52
C ASN A 270 -12.66 -1.50 -15.58
N ARG A 271 -13.02 -2.57 -16.31
CA ARG A 271 -12.22 -3.81 -16.42
C ARG A 271 -11.10 -3.74 -17.47
N SER A 272 -10.43 -2.60 -17.56
CA SER A 272 -9.24 -2.48 -18.41
C SER A 272 -8.06 -3.31 -17.84
N PRO A 273 -7.11 -3.77 -18.68
CA PRO A 273 -5.90 -4.43 -18.18
C PRO A 273 -5.12 -3.60 -17.15
N MET A 274 -5.15 -2.28 -17.29
CA MET A 274 -4.53 -1.34 -16.35
C MET A 274 -5.21 -1.38 -14.98
N ALA A 275 -6.55 -1.29 -14.97
CA ALA A 275 -7.34 -1.37 -13.76
C ALA A 275 -7.19 -2.74 -13.09
N CYS A 276 -7.13 -3.82 -13.88
CA CYS A 276 -6.88 -5.17 -13.38
C CYS A 276 -5.54 -5.26 -12.66
N TRP A 277 -4.46 -4.71 -13.24
CA TRP A 277 -3.14 -4.71 -12.61
C TRP A 277 -3.13 -4.00 -11.26
N TYR A 278 -3.74 -2.81 -11.17
CA TYR A 278 -3.86 -2.09 -9.91
C TYR A 278 -4.77 -2.83 -8.91
N GLY A 279 -5.88 -3.37 -9.39
CA GLY A 279 -6.83 -4.13 -8.59
C GLY A 279 -6.19 -5.33 -7.92
N ILE A 280 -5.46 -6.15 -8.69
CA ILE A 280 -4.71 -7.30 -8.16
C ILE A 280 -3.72 -6.83 -7.10
N TYR A 281 -2.92 -5.81 -7.40
CA TYR A 281 -1.91 -5.29 -6.46
C TYR A 281 -2.54 -4.84 -5.14
N PHE A 282 -3.55 -3.97 -5.18
CA PHE A 282 -4.15 -3.40 -3.96
C PHE A 282 -4.98 -4.42 -3.17
N VAL A 283 -5.79 -5.25 -3.84
CA VAL A 283 -6.61 -6.28 -3.18
C VAL A 283 -5.71 -7.32 -2.53
N PHE A 284 -4.63 -7.72 -3.21
CA PHE A 284 -3.71 -8.70 -2.64
C PHE A 284 -2.95 -8.14 -1.44
N GLN A 285 -2.48 -6.90 -1.47
CA GLN A 285 -1.85 -6.27 -0.30
C GLN A 285 -2.84 -6.13 0.88
N ALA A 286 -4.11 -5.84 0.60
CA ALA A 286 -5.13 -5.68 1.63
C ALA A 286 -5.57 -7.01 2.25
N VAL A 287 -5.77 -8.07 1.45
CA VAL A 287 -6.32 -9.35 1.94
C VAL A 287 -5.37 -10.10 2.87
N ILE A 288 -4.06 -9.84 2.79
CA ILE A 288 -3.09 -10.40 3.73
C ILE A 288 -3.43 -10.02 5.19
N ILE A 289 -3.98 -8.83 5.42
CA ILE A 289 -4.32 -8.36 6.77
C ILE A 289 -5.38 -9.26 7.44
N PRO A 290 -6.60 -9.43 6.89
CA PRO A 290 -7.58 -10.34 7.48
C PRO A 290 -7.12 -11.81 7.45
N ILE A 291 -6.27 -12.23 6.50
CA ILE A 291 -5.70 -13.59 6.51
C ILE A 291 -4.84 -13.80 7.75
N VAL A 292 -3.89 -12.89 8.04
CA VAL A 292 -3.01 -13.00 9.22
C VAL A 292 -3.82 -12.98 10.51
N SER A 293 -4.80 -12.09 10.59
CA SER A 293 -5.70 -12.01 11.75
C SER A 293 -6.50 -13.31 11.93
N LEU A 294 -7.07 -13.86 10.86
CA LEU A 294 -7.87 -15.08 10.93
C LEU A 294 -7.04 -16.34 11.24
N ARG A 295 -5.80 -16.44 10.71
CA ARG A 295 -4.89 -17.57 11.00
C ARG A 295 -4.50 -17.63 12.48
N ASN A 296 -4.34 -16.47 13.13
CA ASN A 296 -3.90 -16.39 14.53
C ASN A 296 -5.09 -16.28 15.52
N GLU A 297 -6.25 -15.83 15.06
CA GLU A 297 -7.46 -15.71 15.88
C GLU A 297 -8.72 -16.22 15.15
N PRO A 298 -8.81 -17.52 14.78
CA PRO A 298 -9.93 -18.04 13.98
C PRO A 298 -11.28 -18.00 14.71
N GLN A 299 -11.25 -17.98 16.04
CA GLN A 299 -12.41 -17.92 16.93
C GLN A 299 -12.51 -16.56 17.64
N ALA A 300 -12.01 -15.48 17.01
CA ALA A 300 -12.08 -14.15 17.58
C ALA A 300 -13.54 -13.77 17.92
N SER A 301 -13.77 -13.40 19.18
CA SER A 301 -15.08 -13.00 19.69
C SER A 301 -15.62 -11.73 19.01
N SER A 302 -16.92 -11.49 19.15
CA SER A 302 -17.63 -10.29 18.64
C SER A 302 -17.73 -10.20 17.11
N GLY A 303 -17.81 -11.33 16.40
CA GLY A 303 -18.02 -11.36 14.95
C GLY A 303 -16.81 -10.93 14.10
N ARG A 304 -15.66 -10.64 14.72
CA ARG A 304 -14.43 -10.22 14.01
C ARG A 304 -13.93 -11.30 13.03
N ALA A 305 -13.95 -12.56 13.45
CA ALA A 305 -13.52 -13.67 12.58
C ALA A 305 -14.42 -13.80 11.34
N ASP A 306 -15.73 -13.63 11.51
CA ASP A 306 -16.68 -13.68 10.38
C ASP A 306 -16.51 -12.51 9.43
N GLU A 307 -16.22 -11.33 9.97
CA GLU A 307 -15.88 -10.16 9.18
C GLU A 307 -14.60 -10.37 8.35
N TRP A 308 -13.54 -10.94 8.94
CA TRP A 308 -12.33 -11.30 8.19
C TRP A 308 -12.61 -12.35 7.11
N ARG A 309 -13.40 -13.39 7.42
CA ARG A 309 -13.83 -14.38 6.42
C ARG A 309 -14.59 -13.72 5.27
N ARG A 310 -15.50 -12.79 5.57
CA ARG A 310 -16.26 -12.03 4.57
C ARG A 310 -15.33 -11.21 3.67
N GLN A 311 -14.36 -10.50 4.25
CA GLN A 311 -13.35 -9.74 3.52
C GLN A 311 -12.51 -10.64 2.61
N VAL A 312 -12.01 -11.78 3.11
CA VAL A 312 -11.22 -12.72 2.30
C VAL A 312 -12.05 -13.30 1.16
N ARG A 313 -13.31 -13.71 1.41
CA ARG A 313 -14.21 -14.20 0.34
C ARG A 313 -14.48 -13.14 -0.72
N GLN A 314 -14.66 -11.88 -0.31
CA GLN A 314 -14.86 -10.77 -1.25
C GLN A 314 -13.61 -10.51 -2.11
N ALA A 315 -12.43 -10.55 -1.51
CA ALA A 315 -11.16 -10.44 -2.22
C ALA A 315 -10.96 -11.60 -3.21
N VAL A 316 -11.24 -12.85 -2.80
CA VAL A 316 -11.18 -14.04 -3.66
C VAL A 316 -12.10 -13.89 -4.87
N ARG A 317 -13.38 -13.56 -4.66
CA ARG A 317 -14.34 -13.35 -5.77
C ARG A 317 -13.87 -12.27 -6.76
N THR A 318 -13.29 -11.19 -6.23
CA THR A 318 -12.77 -10.09 -7.05
C THR A 318 -11.57 -10.56 -7.88
N LEU A 319 -10.63 -11.29 -7.27
CA LEU A 319 -9.45 -11.84 -7.95
C LEU A 319 -9.80 -12.94 -8.95
N GLU A 320 -10.83 -13.76 -8.70
CA GLU A 320 -11.33 -14.77 -9.64
C GLU A 320 -11.83 -14.15 -10.94
N ASP A 321 -12.58 -13.04 -10.87
CA ASP A 321 -13.03 -12.34 -12.06
C ASP A 321 -11.85 -11.63 -12.77
N MET A 322 -10.91 -11.05 -12.02
CA MET A 322 -9.68 -10.46 -12.56
C MET A 322 -8.76 -11.47 -13.26
N ALA A 323 -8.77 -12.74 -12.85
CA ALA A 323 -7.97 -13.81 -13.46
C ALA A 323 -8.31 -14.04 -14.94
N ARG A 324 -9.52 -13.67 -15.38
CA ARG A 324 -9.92 -13.70 -16.80
C ARG A 324 -9.19 -12.66 -17.65
N VAL A 325 -8.67 -11.61 -17.03
CA VAL A 325 -7.96 -10.49 -17.69
C VAL A 325 -6.46 -10.59 -17.47
N ASN A 326 -6.01 -11.05 -16.29
CA ASN A 326 -4.60 -11.13 -15.95
C ASN A 326 -4.29 -12.37 -15.11
N ALA A 327 -3.46 -13.27 -15.67
CA ALA A 327 -3.09 -14.55 -15.05
C ALA A 327 -2.35 -14.42 -13.70
N THR A 328 -1.79 -13.25 -13.36
CA THR A 328 -1.20 -13.00 -12.05
C THR A 328 -2.23 -13.16 -10.92
N ALA A 329 -3.51 -12.85 -11.17
CA ALA A 329 -4.55 -13.06 -10.16
C ALA A 329 -4.69 -14.53 -9.75
N THR A 330 -4.51 -15.48 -10.69
CA THR A 330 -4.50 -16.92 -10.39
C THR A 330 -3.39 -17.29 -9.41
N ARG A 331 -2.24 -16.59 -9.47
CA ARG A 331 -1.14 -16.80 -8.52
C ARG A 331 -1.54 -16.30 -7.13
N CYS A 332 -2.11 -15.09 -7.05
CA CYS A 332 -2.64 -14.54 -5.79
C CYS A 332 -3.70 -15.47 -5.16
N LEU A 333 -4.60 -16.04 -5.96
CA LEU A 333 -5.63 -16.97 -5.49
C LEU A 333 -5.02 -18.25 -4.89
N ARG A 334 -4.01 -18.85 -5.54
CA ARG A 334 -3.31 -20.03 -5.00
C ARG A 334 -2.66 -19.72 -3.65
N VAL A 335 -2.06 -18.54 -3.51
CA VAL A 335 -1.49 -18.09 -2.23
C VAL A 335 -2.56 -17.97 -1.16
N ILE A 336 -3.67 -17.29 -1.46
CA ILE A 336 -4.77 -17.10 -0.51
C ILE A 336 -5.33 -18.47 -0.07
N ALA A 337 -5.54 -19.39 -1.02
CA ALA A 337 -6.01 -20.74 -0.73
C ALA A 337 -5.05 -21.50 0.19
N ARG A 338 -3.73 -21.42 -0.07
CA ARG A 338 -2.70 -22.03 0.78
C ARG A 338 -2.72 -21.48 2.20
N LEU A 339 -2.75 -20.15 2.36
CA LEU A 339 -2.64 -19.51 3.67
C LEU A 339 -3.92 -19.58 4.51
N CYS A 340 -5.08 -19.50 3.86
CA CYS A 340 -6.34 -19.21 4.54
C CYS A 340 -7.40 -20.30 4.31
N GLY A 341 -7.21 -21.23 3.37
CA GLY A 341 -8.20 -22.24 2.98
C GLY A 341 -8.88 -22.95 4.18
N PRO A 342 -8.13 -23.52 5.13
CA PRO A 342 -8.70 -24.19 6.31
C PRO A 342 -9.55 -23.27 7.20
N PHE A 343 -9.23 -21.98 7.23
CA PHE A 343 -9.85 -21.00 8.12
C PHE A 343 -11.16 -20.40 7.58
N LEU A 344 -11.46 -20.63 6.30
CA LEU A 344 -12.63 -20.06 5.62
C LEU A 344 -13.94 -20.80 5.90
N LEU A 345 -13.90 -22.03 6.40
CA LEU A 345 -15.11 -22.86 6.56
C LEU A 345 -15.92 -22.54 7.82
N GLY A 346 -15.43 -21.70 8.73
CA GLY A 346 -16.18 -21.27 9.91
C GLY A 346 -16.54 -22.41 10.88
N ASP A 347 -15.87 -23.55 10.75
CA ASP A 347 -16.14 -24.76 11.53
C ASP A 347 -15.61 -24.60 12.96
N ASP A 348 -16.35 -25.12 13.95
CA ASP A 348 -16.03 -24.99 15.37
C ASP A 348 -14.70 -25.68 15.76
N GLY A 349 -14.16 -26.53 14.88
CA GLY A 349 -12.89 -27.24 15.07
C GLY A 349 -11.64 -26.53 14.56
N VAL A 350 -11.74 -25.35 13.93
CA VAL A 350 -10.55 -24.66 13.40
C VAL A 350 -9.77 -23.97 14.53
N ILE A 351 -8.57 -24.51 14.80
CA ILE A 351 -7.61 -23.95 15.77
C ILE A 351 -6.67 -22.93 15.10
N ALA A 352 -6.07 -22.05 15.91
CA ALA A 352 -5.08 -21.11 15.42
C ALA A 352 -3.86 -21.84 14.85
N THR A 353 -3.14 -21.19 13.93
CA THR A 353 -1.93 -21.76 13.33
C THR A 353 -0.88 -22.13 14.39
N GLU A 354 -0.30 -23.32 14.26
CA GLU A 354 0.81 -23.83 15.08
C GLU A 354 2.18 -23.44 14.51
N GLU A 355 2.21 -22.81 13.32
CA GLU A 355 3.45 -22.37 12.71
C GLU A 355 4.18 -21.35 13.57
N SER A 356 5.51 -21.51 13.65
CA SER A 356 6.36 -20.55 14.36
C SER A 356 6.19 -19.13 13.77
N PRO A 357 6.36 -18.07 14.59
CA PRO A 357 6.42 -16.69 14.11
C PRO A 357 7.35 -16.52 12.91
N GLN A 358 8.54 -17.13 12.98
CA GLN A 358 9.55 -17.06 11.92
C GLN A 358 9.04 -17.68 10.61
N THR A 359 8.36 -18.83 10.70
CA THR A 359 7.75 -19.49 9.54
C THR A 359 6.67 -18.61 8.92
N GLN A 360 5.75 -18.10 9.74
CA GLN A 360 4.69 -17.21 9.26
C GLN A 360 5.26 -15.94 8.60
N LEU A 361 6.29 -15.34 9.20
CA LEU A 361 6.95 -14.15 8.66
C LEU A 361 7.69 -14.44 7.36
N ASN A 362 8.40 -15.57 7.26
CA ASN A 362 9.09 -15.98 6.03
C ASN A 362 8.10 -16.25 4.90
N GLU A 363 6.97 -16.90 5.20
CA GLU A 363 5.90 -17.10 4.23
C GLU A 363 5.33 -15.76 3.77
N LEU A 364 5.04 -14.84 4.69
CA LEU A 364 4.57 -13.50 4.34
C LEU A 364 5.62 -12.72 3.53
N ASN A 365 6.90 -12.85 3.83
CA ASN A 365 7.98 -12.16 3.11
C ASN A 365 7.98 -12.51 1.61
N SER A 366 7.78 -13.80 1.29
CA SER A 366 7.67 -14.28 -0.09
C SER A 366 6.42 -13.78 -0.83
N LEU A 367 5.43 -13.24 -0.11
CA LEU A 367 4.10 -12.91 -0.62
C LEU A 367 3.80 -11.42 -0.61
N LEU A 368 4.39 -10.68 0.31
CA LEU A 368 4.35 -9.22 0.30
C LEU A 368 5.06 -8.67 -0.94
N TRP A 369 5.76 -9.55 -1.67
CA TRP A 369 6.46 -9.29 -2.90
C TRP A 369 6.09 -10.22 -4.05
N PRO A 370 5.53 -9.71 -5.18
CA PRO A 370 5.31 -10.53 -6.36
C PRO A 370 6.62 -10.61 -7.16
N LEU A 371 7.67 -11.22 -6.62
CA LEU A 371 8.80 -11.69 -7.41
C LEU A 371 9.24 -13.06 -6.89
N ASP A 372 8.83 -14.10 -7.61
CA ASP A 372 9.49 -15.40 -7.51
C ASP A 372 11.00 -15.18 -7.69
N SER A 373 11.78 -15.60 -6.69
CA SER A 373 13.23 -15.70 -6.74
C SER A 373 13.73 -16.55 -7.92
N GLU A 374 12.89 -17.46 -8.43
CA GLU A 374 13.22 -18.37 -9.52
C GLU A 374 13.42 -17.68 -10.89
N GLN A 375 12.93 -16.46 -11.10
CA GLN A 375 13.08 -15.79 -12.41
C GLN A 375 14.46 -15.14 -12.63
N PHE A 376 15.32 -15.08 -11.61
CA PHE A 376 16.52 -14.23 -11.68
C PHE A 376 17.86 -14.89 -11.44
N GLY A 377 17.98 -16.21 -11.22
CA GLY A 377 19.29 -16.88 -11.17
C GLY A 377 20.29 -16.29 -10.17
N TYR A 378 19.82 -15.43 -9.25
CA TYR A 378 20.56 -14.89 -8.13
C TYR A 378 19.89 -15.49 -6.90
N GLU A 379 20.64 -16.30 -6.16
CA GLU A 379 20.29 -16.62 -4.78
C GLU A 379 20.05 -15.29 -4.06
N ALA A 380 18.87 -15.15 -3.44
CA ALA A 380 18.65 -14.06 -2.50
C ALA A 380 19.76 -14.17 -1.45
N VAL A 381 20.70 -13.21 -1.43
CA VAL A 381 21.75 -13.17 -0.42
C VAL A 381 21.04 -13.08 0.93
N PRO A 382 21.23 -14.05 1.84
CA PRO A 382 20.67 -13.97 3.19
C PRO A 382 21.39 -12.81 3.90
N GLY A 383 20.73 -11.68 4.07
CA GLY A 383 21.30 -10.51 4.77
C GLY A 383 20.85 -9.14 4.26
N ASP A 384 20.06 -9.05 3.18
CA ASP A 384 19.58 -7.76 2.68
C ASP A 384 18.24 -7.38 3.33
N GLY A 385 18.29 -6.80 4.54
CA GLY A 385 17.26 -5.95 5.14
C GLY A 385 15.80 -6.40 4.97
N GLY A 386 15.52 -7.71 5.09
CA GLY A 386 14.22 -8.28 4.80
C GLY A 386 13.16 -7.94 5.86
N ILE A 387 11.91 -8.35 5.64
CA ILE A 387 10.85 -8.15 6.65
C ILE A 387 11.18 -8.83 7.99
N THR A 388 11.99 -9.89 7.96
CA THR A 388 12.51 -10.56 9.16
C THR A 388 13.43 -9.64 9.95
N ASP A 389 14.44 -9.02 9.33
CA ASP A 389 15.30 -8.03 10.02
C ASP A 389 14.50 -6.83 10.52
N PHE A 390 13.49 -6.43 9.76
CA PHE A 390 12.53 -5.41 10.15
C PHE A 390 11.71 -5.80 11.40
N PHE A 391 11.20 -7.03 11.51
CA PHE A 391 10.51 -7.49 12.72
C PHE A 391 11.47 -7.62 13.91
N ASN A 392 12.73 -7.97 13.66
CA ASN A 392 13.79 -8.07 14.68
C ASN A 392 14.14 -6.70 15.28
N GLN A 393 13.94 -5.62 14.52
CA GLN A 393 14.12 -4.25 14.98
C GLN A 393 12.98 -3.75 15.89
N LEU A 394 11.85 -4.47 15.97
CA LEU A 394 10.75 -4.12 16.88
C LEU A 394 11.03 -4.70 18.30
N PRO A 395 10.98 -3.88 19.37
CA PRO A 395 11.26 -4.35 20.73
C PRO A 395 10.31 -5.49 21.13
N GLY A 396 10.81 -6.67 21.55
CA GLY A 396 9.98 -7.83 21.94
C GLY A 396 9.95 -8.99 20.93
N PHE A 397 10.68 -8.90 19.82
CA PHE A 397 10.98 -9.99 18.88
C PHE A 397 12.43 -10.49 18.99
N GLN A 398 13.05 -10.39 20.18
CA GLN A 398 14.39 -10.98 20.38
C GLN A 398 14.26 -12.50 20.32
N TRP A 399 14.90 -13.12 19.32
CA TRP A 399 14.97 -14.56 19.17
C TRP A 399 16.01 -15.12 20.15
N GLU A 400 15.57 -16.04 21.01
CA GLU A 400 16.46 -16.98 21.70
C GLU A 400 16.89 -18.09 20.74
#